data_AF-F2I3Q7-F1
#
_entry.id   AF-F2I3Q7-F1
#
_cell.length_a   1.000
_cell.length_b   1.000
_cell.length_c   1.000
_cell.angle_alpha   90.00
_cell.angle_beta   90.00
_cell.angle_gamma   90.00
#
_symmetry.space_group_name_H-M   'P 1'
#
loop_
_entity.id
_entity.type
_entity.pdbx_description
1 polymer ?
#
loop_
_entity_poly.entity_id
_entity_poly.type
_entity_poly.pdbx_seq_one_letter_code
_entity_poly.pdbx_strand_id
1 'polypeptide(L)'
;MGPWIHEDNIPGPGEKATVDEVNAHNLYLSSLKADEGGNVRHTNDRSLPRNQINVTETNCFKSFRNIKRADFQVTHHVVNQNFGKLIEPIFGTPSDVDPLTSGDAKVMEKLTKEKEYLKRFRYEFFSVNIGSAPYLGTGSSIKKTSNNSQSLGTAYKIYACGIMVAQGTELDDYDGEEEIIIPLETVMVMPN
;
A
#
# COMPACT_ATOMS: atom_id res chain seq x y z
N MET A 1 -9.41 -3.24 13.53
CA MET A 1 -9.75 -3.14 14.98
C MET A 1 -8.45 -3.11 15.76
N GLY A 2 -8.33 -2.31 16.83
CA GLY A 2 -7.08 -2.19 17.59
C GLY A 2 -6.78 -3.40 18.48
N PRO A 3 -5.53 -3.55 18.98
CA PRO A 3 -5.15 -4.65 19.85
C PRO A 3 -5.96 -4.62 21.16
N TRP A 4 -6.09 -5.80 21.78
CA TRP A 4 -6.59 -5.88 23.15
C TRP A 4 -5.46 -5.54 24.12
N ILE A 5 -5.73 -4.64 25.06
CA ILE A 5 -4.80 -4.26 26.10
C ILE A 5 -5.58 -4.00 27.39
N HIS A 6 -4.94 -4.20 28.53
CA HIS A 6 -5.50 -3.77 29.82
C HIS A 6 -5.61 -2.24 29.84
N GLU A 7 -6.70 -1.69 30.40
CA GLU A 7 -6.96 -0.25 30.43
C GLU A 7 -5.80 0.57 31.00
N ASP A 8 -5.21 0.10 32.10
CA ASP A 8 -4.07 0.74 32.78
C ASP A 8 -2.76 0.75 31.98
N ASN A 9 -2.65 -0.10 30.95
CA ASN A 9 -1.44 -0.21 30.13
C ASN A 9 -1.50 0.69 28.88
N ILE A 10 -2.55 1.50 28.74
CA ILE A 10 -2.66 2.48 27.67
C ILE A 10 -1.67 3.61 27.93
N PRO A 11 -0.71 3.86 27.02
CA PRO A 11 0.27 4.93 27.22
C PRO A 11 -0.42 6.31 27.22
N GLY A 12 -0.10 7.11 28.24
CA GLY A 12 -0.56 8.50 28.35
C GLY A 12 0.07 9.43 27.28
N PRO A 13 -0.44 10.66 27.14
CA PRO A 13 -0.03 11.60 26.09
C PRO A 13 1.40 12.19 26.28
N GLY A 14 2.13 11.81 27.34
CA GLY A 14 3.51 12.22 27.61
C GLY A 14 3.67 13.55 28.37
N GLU A 15 4.87 13.83 28.87
CA GLU A 15 5.15 14.99 29.75
C GLU A 15 4.99 16.37 29.08
N LYS A 16 4.96 16.42 27.74
CA LYS A 16 4.82 17.67 26.96
C LYS A 16 3.42 17.85 26.36
N ALA A 17 2.45 17.02 26.76
CA ALA A 17 1.10 17.09 26.25
C ALA A 17 0.44 18.42 26.64
N THR A 18 -0.25 19.03 25.67
CA THR A 18 -1.12 20.18 25.90
C THR A 18 -2.34 19.79 26.74
N VAL A 19 -2.98 20.77 27.37
CA VAL A 19 -4.20 20.54 28.16
C VAL A 19 -5.30 19.89 27.31
N ASP A 20 -5.40 20.28 26.04
CA ASP A 20 -6.37 19.72 25.11
C ASP A 20 -6.07 18.25 24.77
N GLU A 21 -4.80 17.87 24.63
CA GLU A 21 -4.39 16.47 24.41
C GLU A 21 -4.65 15.59 25.65
N VAL A 22 -4.43 16.12 26.85
CA VAL A 22 -4.75 15.42 28.11
C VAL A 22 -6.26 15.23 28.24
N ASN A 23 -7.05 16.26 27.93
CA ASN A 23 -8.52 16.17 27.95
C ASN A 23 -9.03 15.17 26.91
N ALA A 24 -8.49 15.21 25.69
CA ALA A 24 -8.83 14.25 24.64
C ALA A 24 -8.47 12.81 25.04
N HIS A 25 -7.33 12.60 25.70
CA HIS A 25 -6.92 11.29 26.21
C HIS A 25 -7.87 10.77 27.30
N ASN A 26 -8.27 11.62 28.25
CA ASN A 26 -9.23 11.24 29.29
C ASN A 26 -10.61 10.92 28.71
N LEU A 27 -11.06 11.70 27.73
CA LEU A 27 -12.30 11.41 26.99
C LEU A 27 -12.19 10.07 26.25
N TYR A 28 -11.05 9.79 25.65
CA TYR A 28 -10.79 8.52 25.00
C TYR A 28 -10.88 7.34 25.98
N LEU A 29 -10.17 7.37 27.12
CA LEU A 29 -10.25 6.32 28.14
C LEU A 29 -11.70 6.11 28.60
N SER A 30 -12.44 7.20 28.85
CA SER A 30 -13.85 7.12 29.25
C SER A 30 -14.78 6.52 28.19
N SER A 31 -14.38 6.54 26.92
CA SER A 31 -15.15 5.95 25.81
C SER A 31 -14.93 4.44 25.66
N LEU A 32 -13.88 3.90 26.27
CA LEU A 32 -13.55 2.49 26.21
C LEU A 32 -14.49 1.70 27.13
N LYS A 33 -14.89 0.51 26.68
CA LYS A 33 -15.68 -0.44 27.48
C LYS A 33 -14.79 -1.63 27.80
N ALA A 34 -14.37 -1.73 29.06
CA ALA A 34 -13.59 -2.86 29.54
C ALA A 34 -14.44 -4.13 29.61
N ASP A 35 -13.83 -5.28 29.35
CA ASP A 35 -14.40 -6.58 29.68
C ASP A 35 -14.30 -6.88 31.19
N GLU A 36 -14.83 -8.01 31.63
CA GLU A 36 -14.78 -8.44 33.05
C GLU A 36 -13.34 -8.60 33.59
N GLY A 37 -12.33 -8.65 32.70
CA GLY A 37 -10.91 -8.73 33.03
C GLY A 37 -10.13 -7.43 32.84
N GLY A 38 -10.81 -6.29 32.65
CA GLY A 38 -10.16 -4.97 32.50
C GLY A 38 -9.54 -4.72 31.13
N ASN A 39 -9.76 -5.59 30.14
CA ASN A 39 -9.22 -5.41 28.80
C ASN A 39 -10.15 -4.55 27.96
N VAL A 40 -9.55 -3.60 27.25
CA VAL A 40 -10.21 -2.69 26.33
C VAL A 40 -9.62 -2.87 24.93
N ARG A 41 -10.43 -2.59 23.91
CA ARG A 41 -9.91 -2.50 22.54
C ARG A 41 -9.23 -1.15 22.35
N HIS A 42 -7.92 -1.16 22.18
CA HIS A 42 -7.16 0.06 22.00
C HIS A 42 -7.32 0.64 20.59
N THR A 43 -8.43 1.35 20.38
CA THR A 43 -8.82 1.82 19.04
C THR A 43 -7.90 2.91 18.47
N ASN A 44 -7.16 3.64 19.32
CA ASN A 44 -6.19 4.65 18.90
C ASN A 44 -4.85 4.06 18.41
N ASP A 45 -4.47 2.87 18.88
CA ASP A 45 -3.34 2.09 18.33
C ASP A 45 -3.84 1.02 17.37
N ARG A 46 -4.87 1.35 16.60
CA ARG A 46 -5.05 0.67 15.32
C ARG A 46 -3.75 0.94 14.55
N SER A 47 -2.92 -0.10 14.38
CA SER A 47 -1.67 -0.08 13.61
C SER A 47 -1.94 0.15 12.11
N LEU A 48 -2.80 1.10 11.79
CA LEU A 48 -3.09 1.58 10.46
C LEU A 48 -1.82 2.25 9.93
N PRO A 49 -1.39 1.94 8.71
CA PRO A 49 -0.27 2.61 8.10
C PRO A 49 -0.45 4.13 8.13
N ARG A 50 0.48 4.83 8.78
CA ARG A 50 0.53 6.29 8.90
C ARG A 50 1.62 6.85 7.98
N ASN A 51 1.48 8.11 7.58
CA ASN A 51 2.48 8.79 6.77
C ASN A 51 3.68 9.12 7.67
N GLN A 52 4.71 8.29 7.63
CA GLN A 52 5.90 8.41 8.50
C GLN A 52 7.21 8.19 7.74
N ILE A 53 7.13 7.64 6.52
CA ILE A 53 8.30 7.33 5.70
C ILE A 53 8.54 8.51 4.77
N ASN A 54 9.77 9.01 4.74
CA ASN A 54 10.18 10.00 3.75
C ASN A 54 10.31 9.34 2.38
N VAL A 55 9.74 9.96 1.36
CA VAL A 55 9.76 9.43 -0.01
C VAL A 55 11.14 9.59 -0.64
N THR A 56 11.59 8.57 -1.35
CA THR A 56 12.79 8.67 -2.20
C THR A 56 12.47 9.48 -3.46
N GLU A 57 13.29 10.48 -3.79
CA GLU A 57 13.03 11.40 -4.90
C GLU A 57 13.33 10.79 -6.29
N THR A 58 12.52 9.82 -6.70
CA THR A 58 12.59 9.17 -8.01
C THR A 58 11.96 10.02 -9.14
N ASN A 59 12.25 9.67 -10.40
CA ASN A 59 11.60 10.29 -11.56
C ASN A 59 10.08 9.99 -11.58
N CYS A 60 9.68 8.82 -11.08
CA CYS A 60 8.27 8.51 -10.83
C CYS A 60 7.62 9.50 -9.86
N PHE A 61 8.21 9.73 -8.68
CA PHE A 61 7.67 10.69 -7.71
C PHE A 61 7.57 12.10 -8.29
N LYS A 62 8.59 12.53 -9.05
CA LYS A 62 8.64 13.85 -9.70
C LYS A 62 7.57 14.03 -10.78
N SER A 63 7.06 12.95 -11.36
CA SER A 63 6.03 12.97 -12.40
C SER A 63 4.66 13.43 -11.89
N PHE A 64 4.39 13.32 -10.60
CA PHE A 64 3.13 13.76 -10.00
C PHE A 64 3.16 15.26 -9.67
N ARG A 65 2.45 16.07 -10.47
CA ARG A 65 2.36 17.53 -10.27
C ARG A 65 1.54 17.93 -9.03
N ASN A 66 0.64 17.07 -8.57
CA ASN A 66 -0.31 17.37 -7.49
C ASN A 66 0.24 17.10 -6.08
N ILE A 67 1.54 16.88 -5.94
CA ILE A 67 2.17 16.58 -4.66
C ILE A 67 3.02 17.77 -4.22
N LYS A 68 2.77 18.25 -3.00
CA LYS A 68 3.69 19.18 -2.32
C LYS A 68 4.93 18.39 -1.93
N ARG A 69 6.06 18.67 -2.58
CA ARG A 69 7.30 17.88 -2.44
C ARG A 69 7.98 18.07 -1.08
N ALA A 70 7.89 19.27 -0.50
CA ALA A 70 8.45 19.54 0.82
C ALA A 70 7.71 18.73 1.89
N ASP A 71 8.49 18.03 2.73
CA ASP A 71 8.02 17.24 3.87
C ASP A 71 6.95 16.19 3.53
N PHE A 72 6.99 15.65 2.30
CA PHE A 72 6.03 14.65 1.87
C PHE A 72 6.34 13.28 2.47
N GLN A 73 5.44 12.83 3.34
CA GLN A 73 5.53 11.53 3.98
C GLN A 73 4.50 10.56 3.41
N VAL A 74 4.91 9.31 3.26
CA VAL A 74 4.08 8.21 2.78
C VAL A 74 4.00 7.12 3.84
N THR A 75 3.03 6.23 3.66
CA THR A 75 2.91 5.02 4.46
C THR A 75 3.85 3.92 4.00
N HIS A 76 4.01 3.78 2.67
CA HIS A 76 4.87 2.81 2.03
C HIS A 76 5.41 3.40 0.74
N HIS A 77 6.66 3.07 0.42
CA HIS A 77 7.27 3.36 -0.87
C HIS A 77 8.04 2.12 -1.31
N VAL A 78 7.70 1.60 -2.48
CA VAL A 78 8.37 0.44 -3.07
C VAL A 78 8.88 0.86 -4.45
N VAL A 79 10.20 0.92 -4.55
CA VAL A 79 10.93 1.34 -5.75
C VAL A 79 11.45 0.14 -6.53
N ASN A 80 11.71 0.36 -7.82
CA ASN A 80 12.41 -0.56 -8.71
C ASN A 80 11.90 -2.02 -8.69
N GLN A 81 10.58 -2.22 -8.76
CA GLN A 81 10.03 -3.56 -8.84
C GLN A 81 9.93 -4.00 -10.29
N ASN A 82 10.30 -5.25 -10.57
CA ASN A 82 10.30 -5.78 -11.93
C ASN A 82 9.05 -6.62 -12.19
N PHE A 83 8.29 -6.32 -13.24
CA PHE A 83 7.11 -7.13 -13.61
C PHE A 83 7.51 -8.54 -14.04
N GLY A 84 8.66 -8.67 -14.70
CA GLY A 84 9.25 -9.96 -15.08
C GLY A 84 9.40 -10.92 -13.91
N LYS A 85 9.85 -10.46 -12.73
CA LYS A 85 9.98 -11.33 -11.53
C LYS A 85 8.63 -11.85 -11.04
N LEU A 86 7.55 -11.09 -11.20
CA LEU A 86 6.20 -11.49 -10.79
C LEU A 86 5.59 -12.54 -11.72
N ILE A 87 5.82 -12.40 -13.03
CA ILE A 87 5.21 -13.26 -14.06
C ILE A 87 6.10 -14.44 -14.45
N GLU A 88 7.40 -14.38 -14.14
CA GLU A 88 8.38 -15.44 -14.42
C GLU A 88 7.91 -16.85 -13.99
N PRO A 89 7.25 -17.04 -12.83
CA PRO A 89 6.74 -18.35 -12.43
C PRO A 89 5.73 -18.96 -13.42
N ILE A 90 4.99 -18.15 -14.17
CA ILE A 90 4.01 -18.62 -15.18
C ILE A 90 4.74 -19.34 -16.32
N PHE A 91 5.97 -18.95 -16.63
CA PHE A 91 6.79 -19.58 -17.67
C PHE A 91 7.53 -20.85 -17.19
N GLY A 92 7.36 -21.26 -15.92
CA GLY A 92 7.98 -22.45 -15.35
C GLY A 92 7.42 -23.77 -15.91
N THR A 93 6.21 -23.76 -16.46
CA THR A 93 5.56 -24.90 -17.11
C THR A 93 5.19 -24.54 -18.55
N PRO A 94 6.10 -24.76 -19.53
CA PRO A 94 5.89 -24.39 -20.93
C PRO A 94 4.60 -24.95 -21.56
N SER A 95 4.12 -26.08 -21.05
CA SER A 95 2.86 -26.73 -21.47
C SER A 95 1.60 -25.94 -21.12
N ASP A 96 1.66 -25.07 -20.11
CA ASP A 96 0.50 -24.32 -19.60
C ASP A 96 0.32 -22.98 -20.32
N VAL A 97 1.37 -22.48 -20.98
CA VAL A 97 1.38 -21.19 -21.67
C VAL A 97 1.01 -21.35 -23.15
N ASP A 98 1.50 -22.40 -23.80
CA ASP A 98 1.08 -22.78 -25.14
C ASP A 98 1.22 -24.31 -25.33
N PRO A 99 0.13 -25.06 -25.53
CA PRO A 99 0.15 -26.51 -25.72
C PRO A 99 0.85 -26.96 -27.01
N LEU A 100 1.23 -26.05 -27.92
CA LEU A 100 2.03 -26.33 -29.12
C LEU A 100 3.55 -26.30 -28.87
N THR A 101 4.01 -26.03 -27.64
CA THR A 101 5.43 -25.77 -27.28
C THR A 101 6.30 -27.03 -27.12
N SER A 102 5.75 -28.24 -27.25
CA SER A 102 6.52 -29.48 -27.06
C SER A 102 7.44 -29.80 -28.24
N GLY A 103 8.62 -29.18 -28.30
CA GLY A 103 9.76 -29.67 -29.08
C GLY A 103 10.42 -28.71 -30.08
N ASP A 104 9.86 -27.52 -30.32
CA ASP A 104 10.42 -26.58 -31.32
C ASP A 104 11.42 -25.59 -30.71
N ALA A 105 12.69 -25.68 -31.12
CA ALA A 105 13.76 -24.77 -30.70
C ALA A 105 13.44 -23.28 -30.97
N LYS A 106 12.66 -23.01 -32.02
CA LYS A 106 12.22 -21.64 -32.38
C LYS A 106 11.23 -21.05 -31.36
N VAL A 107 10.46 -21.89 -30.67
CA VAL A 107 9.48 -21.45 -29.66
C VAL A 107 10.20 -21.10 -28.37
N MET A 108 11.20 -21.90 -27.98
CA MET A 108 12.05 -21.61 -26.82
C MET A 108 12.87 -20.31 -26.99
N GLU A 109 13.35 -20.03 -28.21
CA GLU A 109 14.03 -18.77 -28.52
C GLU A 109 13.07 -17.56 -28.42
N LYS A 110 11.82 -17.70 -28.90
CA LYS A 110 10.79 -16.65 -28.75
C LYS A 110 10.43 -16.40 -27.30
N LEU A 111 10.21 -17.45 -26.51
CA LEU A 111 9.95 -17.36 -25.06
C LEU A 111 11.07 -16.63 -24.33
N THR A 112 12.33 -16.89 -24.69
CA THR A 112 13.48 -16.22 -24.08
C THR A 112 13.49 -14.72 -24.42
N LYS A 113 13.22 -14.36 -25.67
CA LYS A 113 13.11 -12.95 -26.10
C LYS A 113 11.94 -12.23 -25.44
N GLU A 114 10.80 -12.89 -25.31
CA GLU A 114 9.62 -12.33 -24.62
C GLU A 114 9.90 -12.13 -23.13
N LYS A 115 10.58 -13.07 -22.48
CA LYS A 115 11.01 -12.94 -21.09
C LYS A 115 11.97 -11.77 -20.90
N GLU A 116 12.92 -11.58 -21.80
CA GLU A 116 13.84 -10.44 -21.79
C GLU A 116 13.11 -9.12 -22.02
N TYR A 117 12.15 -9.09 -22.95
CA TYR A 117 11.30 -7.93 -23.20
C TYR A 117 10.47 -7.55 -21.97
N LEU A 118 9.89 -8.54 -21.28
CA LEU A 118 9.07 -8.31 -20.10
C LEU A 118 9.86 -7.80 -18.89
N LYS A 119 11.15 -8.18 -18.77
CA LYS A 119 12.06 -7.66 -17.74
C LYS A 119 12.33 -6.15 -17.87
N ARG A 120 12.03 -5.54 -19.02
CA ARG A 120 12.15 -4.09 -19.21
C ARG A 120 11.01 -3.30 -18.55
N PHE A 121 9.90 -3.95 -18.21
CA PHE A 121 8.81 -3.28 -17.52
C PHE A 121 9.04 -3.34 -16.02
N ARG A 122 9.06 -2.16 -15.42
CA ARG A 122 9.21 -1.97 -13.99
C ARG A 122 8.05 -1.17 -13.46
N TYR A 123 7.83 -1.27 -12.15
CA TYR A 123 6.88 -0.43 -11.47
C TYR A 123 7.45 0.08 -10.16
N GLU A 124 6.90 1.21 -9.77
CA GLU A 124 7.13 1.85 -8.50
C GLU A 124 5.77 2.28 -7.97
N PHE A 125 5.56 2.15 -6.67
CA PHE A 125 4.37 2.71 -6.05
C PHE A 125 4.65 3.24 -4.66
N PHE A 126 3.89 4.26 -4.28
CA PHE A 126 3.84 4.76 -2.93
C PHE A 126 2.40 5.08 -2.54
N SER A 127 2.09 4.91 -1.26
CA SER A 127 0.74 5.07 -0.75
C SER A 127 0.70 6.06 0.41
N VAL A 128 -0.29 6.94 0.37
CA VAL A 128 -0.50 8.00 1.35
C VAL A 128 -1.82 7.77 2.06
N ASN A 129 -1.81 7.79 3.37
CA ASN A 129 -3.02 7.82 4.16
C ASN A 129 -3.66 9.22 4.05
N ILE A 130 -4.87 9.30 3.51
CA ILE A 130 -5.62 10.55 3.33
C ILE A 130 -6.71 10.76 4.41
N GLY A 131 -6.77 9.87 5.40
CA GLY A 131 -7.70 9.94 6.53
C GLY A 131 -8.94 9.05 6.37
N SER A 132 -9.97 9.32 7.16
CA SER A 132 -11.20 8.53 7.16
C SER A 132 -12.12 8.91 6.00
N ALA A 133 -12.68 7.91 5.32
CA ALA A 133 -13.62 8.09 4.22
C ALA A 133 -14.81 7.13 4.36
N PRO A 134 -16.00 7.46 3.83
CA PRO A 134 -17.12 6.53 3.83
C PRO A 134 -16.77 5.27 3.03
N TYR A 135 -16.83 4.11 3.69
CA TYR A 135 -16.62 2.82 3.05
C TYR A 135 -17.94 2.31 2.46
N LEU A 136 -17.99 2.19 1.13
CA LEU A 136 -19.12 1.62 0.39
C LEU A 136 -18.88 0.13 0.12
N GLY A 137 -18.83 -0.66 1.18
CA GLY A 137 -18.78 -2.12 1.04
C GLY A 137 -20.18 -2.70 0.84
N THR A 138 -20.58 -2.96 -0.39
CA THR A 138 -21.71 -3.85 -0.69
C THR A 138 -21.26 -5.30 -0.52
N GLY A 139 -21.54 -5.88 0.66
CA GLY A 139 -21.28 -7.29 0.97
C GLY A 139 -22.27 -7.82 2.01
N SER A 140 -22.94 -8.91 1.67
CA SER A 140 -24.08 -9.51 2.38
C SER A 140 -23.73 -10.09 3.75
N SER A 141 -23.37 -9.26 4.74
CA SER A 141 -23.50 -9.64 6.16
C SER A 141 -23.38 -8.42 7.08
N ILE A 142 -24.25 -7.44 6.87
CA ILE A 142 -24.51 -6.43 7.90
C ILE A 142 -25.65 -6.98 8.76
N LYS A 143 -25.33 -7.40 9.98
CA LYS A 143 -26.31 -7.85 10.97
C LYS A 143 -27.40 -6.76 11.09
N LYS A 144 -28.67 -7.11 10.83
CA LYS A 144 -29.85 -6.22 10.72
C LYS A 144 -30.20 -5.35 11.95
N THR A 145 -29.27 -5.13 12.88
CA THR A 145 -29.45 -4.33 14.10
C THR A 145 -28.31 -3.35 14.37
N SER A 146 -27.34 -3.20 13.46
CA SER A 146 -26.28 -2.18 13.60
C SER A 146 -26.82 -0.81 13.16
N ASN A 147 -26.88 0.13 14.11
CA ASN A 147 -27.22 1.53 13.87
C ASN A 147 -26.43 2.11 12.69
N ASN A 148 -27.08 2.99 11.93
CA ASN A 148 -26.67 3.65 10.69
C ASN A 148 -25.47 4.64 10.83
N SER A 149 -24.47 4.29 11.64
CA SER A 149 -23.15 4.89 11.55
C SER A 149 -22.54 4.37 10.25
N GLN A 150 -22.50 5.22 9.22
CA GLN A 150 -21.79 4.93 7.98
C GLN A 150 -20.45 4.31 8.33
N SER A 151 -20.17 3.08 7.90
CA SER A 151 -18.89 2.43 8.19
C SER A 151 -17.77 3.31 7.63
N LEU A 152 -17.07 4.02 8.49
CA LEU A 152 -15.93 4.84 8.12
C LEU A 152 -14.73 3.90 7.95
N GLY A 153 -14.18 3.87 6.73
CA GLY A 153 -12.92 3.22 6.43
C GLY A 153 -11.76 4.21 6.48
N THR A 154 -10.54 3.70 6.29
CA THR A 154 -9.36 4.53 6.07
C THR A 154 -9.06 4.57 4.58
N ALA A 155 -8.96 5.77 4.02
CA ALA A 155 -8.64 5.95 2.62
C ALA A 155 -7.13 6.10 2.42
N TYR A 156 -6.63 5.40 1.41
CA TYR A 156 -5.27 5.45 0.95
C TYR A 156 -5.26 5.90 -0.49
N LYS A 157 -4.51 6.96 -0.78
CA LYS A 157 -4.21 7.37 -2.15
C LYS A 157 -2.93 6.67 -2.58
N ILE A 158 -3.02 5.86 -3.62
CA ILE A 158 -1.90 5.14 -4.21
C ILE A 158 -1.48 5.90 -5.45
N TYR A 159 -0.18 6.19 -5.51
CA TYR A 159 0.50 6.72 -6.68
C TYR A 159 1.42 5.62 -7.19
N ALA A 160 1.32 5.31 -8.47
CA ALA A 160 2.14 4.27 -9.09
C ALA A 160 2.66 4.74 -10.44
N CYS A 161 3.83 4.28 -10.84
CA CYS A 161 4.34 4.48 -12.19
C CYS A 161 4.64 3.14 -12.84
N GLY A 162 4.22 3.00 -14.09
CA GLY A 162 4.81 2.03 -15.01
C GLY A 162 6.03 2.65 -15.67
N ILE A 163 7.16 1.97 -15.60
CA ILE A 163 8.45 2.43 -16.13
C ILE A 163 8.90 1.43 -17.20
N MET A 164 9.24 1.93 -18.38
CA MET A 164 9.88 1.16 -19.43
C MET A 164 11.33 1.63 -19.54
N VAL A 165 12.26 0.73 -19.27
CA VAL A 165 13.70 1.03 -19.37
C VAL A 165 14.27 0.66 -20.72
N ALA A 166 15.39 1.31 -21.06
CA ALA A 166 16.13 1.04 -22.29
C ALA A 166 16.55 -0.43 -22.39
N GLN A 167 16.77 -0.91 -23.62
CA GLN A 167 17.21 -2.29 -23.84
C GLN A 167 18.64 -2.47 -23.31
N GLY A 168 18.86 -3.49 -22.49
CA GLY A 168 20.18 -3.82 -21.93
C GLY A 168 20.49 -3.23 -20.56
N THR A 169 19.54 -2.53 -19.92
CA THR A 169 19.68 -2.07 -18.52
C THR A 169 19.66 -3.26 -17.57
N GLU A 170 20.61 -3.32 -16.65
CA GLU A 170 20.72 -4.37 -15.63
C GLU A 170 19.47 -4.42 -14.74
N LEU A 171 19.11 -5.63 -14.29
CA LEU A 171 17.84 -5.91 -13.58
C LEU A 171 17.64 -5.08 -12.31
N ASP A 172 18.72 -4.71 -11.65
CA ASP A 172 18.72 -3.98 -10.38
C ASP A 172 19.15 -2.51 -10.54
N ASP A 173 19.48 -2.08 -11.76
CA ASP A 173 19.94 -0.72 -12.02
C ASP A 173 18.78 0.23 -12.29
N TYR A 174 18.73 1.34 -11.55
CA TYR A 174 17.68 2.38 -11.60
C TYR A 174 18.32 3.70 -12.04
N ASP A 175 19.21 3.60 -13.00
CA ASP A 175 20.13 4.61 -13.46
C ASP A 175 19.49 5.55 -14.49
N GLY A 176 18.30 6.10 -14.25
CA GLY A 176 17.77 7.28 -14.96
C GLY A 176 17.61 7.17 -16.49
N GLU A 177 17.89 6.02 -17.09
CA GLU A 177 17.73 5.70 -18.51
C GLU A 177 16.28 5.19 -18.76
N GLU A 178 15.29 5.90 -18.19
CA GLU A 178 13.89 5.57 -18.44
C GLU A 178 13.45 6.11 -19.80
N GLU A 179 12.96 5.22 -20.67
CA GLU A 179 12.45 5.60 -21.98
C GLU A 179 11.02 6.17 -21.87
N ILE A 180 10.20 5.54 -21.02
CA ILE A 180 8.80 5.93 -20.81
C ILE A 180 8.44 5.79 -19.32
N ILE A 181 7.79 6.81 -18.78
CA ILE A 181 7.18 6.80 -17.44
C ILE A 181 5.70 7.15 -17.58
N ILE A 182 4.83 6.28 -17.04
CA ILE A 182 3.37 6.48 -17.03
C ILE A 182 2.91 6.60 -15.57
N PRO A 183 2.60 7.80 -15.08
CA PRO A 183 2.08 8.00 -13.74
C PRO A 183 0.57 7.69 -13.67
N LEU A 184 0.16 6.94 -12.65
CA LEU A 184 -1.21 6.56 -12.35
C LEU A 184 -1.53 6.90 -10.88
N GLU A 185 -2.75 7.34 -10.63
CA GLU A 185 -3.25 7.57 -9.28
C GLU A 185 -4.58 6.87 -9.05
N THR A 186 -4.77 6.33 -7.84
CA THR A 186 -6.04 5.71 -7.43
C THR A 186 -6.27 5.91 -5.94
N VAL A 187 -7.52 5.84 -5.50
CA VAL A 187 -7.89 5.92 -4.08
C VAL A 187 -8.59 4.63 -3.70
N MET A 188 -8.11 4.00 -2.63
CA MET A 188 -8.67 2.80 -2.06
C MET A 188 -9.15 3.09 -0.64
N VAL A 189 -10.40 2.73 -0.33
CA VAL A 189 -10.93 2.81 1.03
C VAL A 189 -10.94 1.42 1.63
N MET A 190 -10.15 1.22 2.70
CA MET A 190 -10.11 -0.03 3.44
C MET A 190 -11.03 0.04 4.65
N PRO A 191 -11.81 -1.03 4.93
CA PRO A 191 -12.60 -1.11 6.14
C PRO A 191 -11.68 -1.12 7.36
N ASN A 192 -12.19 -0.64 8.49
CA ASN A 192 -11.42 -0.41 9.70
C ASN A 192 -11.48 -1.58 10.68
#